data_AF-A0AAV8ZRI3-F1
#
_entry.id   AF-A0AAV8ZRI3-F1
#
_cell.length_a   1.000
_cell.length_b   1.000
_cell.length_c   1.000
_cell.angle_alpha   90.00
_cell.angle_beta   90.00
_cell.angle_gamma   90.00
#
_symmetry.space_group_name_H-M   'P 1'
#
loop_
_entity.id
_entity.type
_entity.pdbx_description
1 polymer ?
#
loop_
_entity_poly.entity_id
_entity_poly.type
_entity_poly.pdbx_seq_one_letter_code
_entity_poly.pdbx_strand_id
1 'polypeptide(L)'
;MSLVKMKVLLVTTVLVFFVVLCTGQSTSENSSFPTLQSDWSYCYQFTWFGPDYDNVTRYNGTCQDYLDETRATDIPCASPIVITYDGTPPDMDYLWDNYRNSILCRRSRTQVCVKYTYYFNNLGKC
;
A
#
# COMPACT_ATOMS: atom_id res chain seq x y z
N MET A 1 45.07 -31.69 -18.62
CA MET A 1 43.68 -31.53 -18.14
C MET A 1 42.87 -30.95 -19.30
N SER A 2 41.91 -31.72 -19.86
CA SER A 2 41.31 -31.43 -21.18
C SER A 2 40.44 -30.15 -21.18
N LEU A 3 40.51 -29.37 -22.26
CA LEU A 3 39.83 -28.06 -22.45
C LEU A 3 38.32 -28.10 -22.15
N VAL A 4 37.70 -29.26 -22.33
CA VAL A 4 36.28 -29.53 -22.03
C VAL A 4 35.98 -29.41 -20.54
N LYS A 5 36.87 -29.88 -19.65
CA LYS A 5 36.69 -29.81 -18.19
C LYS A 5 36.70 -28.36 -17.69
N MET A 6 37.48 -27.48 -18.33
CA MET A 6 37.59 -26.08 -17.95
C MET A 6 36.34 -25.27 -18.33
N LYS A 7 35.70 -25.59 -19.47
CA LYS A 7 34.44 -24.96 -19.88
C LYS A 7 33.27 -25.40 -19.00
N VAL A 8 33.20 -26.68 -18.64
CA VAL A 8 32.14 -27.21 -17.75
C VAL A 8 32.23 -26.57 -16.36
N LEU A 9 33.45 -26.46 -15.79
CA LEU A 9 33.65 -25.86 -14.48
C LEU A 9 33.20 -24.39 -14.44
N LEU A 10 33.46 -23.65 -15.52
CA LEU A 10 33.16 -22.22 -15.64
C LEU A 10 31.65 -21.97 -15.85
N VAL A 11 30.96 -22.87 -16.55
CA VAL A 11 29.49 -22.79 -16.69
C VAL A 11 28.80 -23.10 -15.37
N THR A 12 29.29 -24.11 -14.63
CA THR A 12 28.68 -24.48 -13.33
C THR A 12 28.85 -23.39 -12.27
N THR A 13 29.98 -22.69 -12.23
CA THR A 13 30.19 -21.61 -11.25
C THR A 13 29.32 -20.38 -11.54
N VAL A 14 29.12 -20.03 -12.82
CA VAL A 14 28.24 -18.91 -13.22
C VAL A 14 26.77 -19.21 -12.88
N LEU A 15 26.31 -20.44 -13.14
CA LEU A 15 24.94 -20.86 -12.82
C LEU A 15 24.64 -20.81 -11.31
N VAL A 16 25.59 -21.26 -10.48
CA VAL A 16 25.45 -21.17 -9.01
C VAL A 16 25.44 -19.71 -8.54
N PHE A 17 26.26 -18.84 -9.14
CA PHE A 17 26.28 -17.42 -8.80
C PHE A 17 24.95 -16.71 -9.11
N PHE A 18 24.32 -17.05 -10.24
CA PHE A 18 23.00 -16.51 -10.61
C PHE A 18 21.87 -17.01 -9.69
N VAL A 19 21.90 -18.26 -9.25
CA VAL A 19 20.88 -18.79 -8.32
C VAL A 19 20.96 -18.11 -6.95
N VAL A 20 22.18 -17.81 -6.46
CA VAL A 20 22.38 -17.09 -5.18
C VAL A 20 21.97 -15.62 -5.27
N LEU A 21 22.11 -14.99 -6.44
CA LEU A 21 21.66 -13.61 -6.67
C LEU A 21 20.13 -13.47 -6.78
N CYS A 22 19.43 -14.54 -7.20
CA CYS A 22 17.97 -14.51 -7.34
C CYS A 22 17.20 -14.84 -6.06
N THR A 23 17.85 -15.35 -5.02
CA THR A 23 17.24 -15.41 -3.67
C THR A 23 17.30 -14.03 -3.00
N GLY A 24 16.69 -13.05 -3.65
CA GLY A 24 16.35 -11.78 -3.03
C GLY A 24 15.41 -12.06 -1.85
N GLN A 25 15.75 -11.50 -0.69
CA GLN A 25 14.97 -11.59 0.52
C GLN A 25 13.50 -11.19 0.26
N SER A 26 12.60 -12.16 0.38
CA SER A 26 11.21 -11.88 0.73
C SER A 26 11.20 -11.40 2.18
N THR A 27 11.33 -10.09 2.40
CA THR A 27 11.08 -9.51 3.71
C THR A 27 9.59 -9.66 4.00
N SER A 28 9.26 -10.56 4.94
CA SER A 28 7.96 -10.56 5.59
C SER A 28 7.67 -9.15 6.12
N GLU A 29 6.60 -8.53 5.66
CA GLU A 29 6.09 -7.27 6.21
C GLU A 29 5.64 -7.51 7.65
N ASN A 30 6.59 -7.41 8.58
CA ASN A 30 6.25 -7.12 9.97
C ASN A 30 5.92 -5.63 9.98
N SER A 31 4.64 -5.28 9.89
CA SER A 31 4.16 -3.89 9.82
C SER A 31 4.31 -3.17 11.16
N SER A 32 5.54 -3.06 11.65
CA SER A 32 5.88 -2.10 12.69
C SER A 32 5.89 -0.71 12.05
N PHE A 33 4.85 0.08 12.32
CA PHE A 33 4.79 1.43 11.80
C PHE A 33 6.03 2.24 12.23
N PRO A 34 6.69 2.96 11.32
CA PRO A 34 7.91 3.67 11.63
C PRO A 34 7.66 4.81 12.61
N THR A 35 8.60 5.02 13.54
CA THR A 35 8.58 6.17 14.45
C THR A 35 8.69 7.47 13.65
N LEU A 36 7.79 8.42 13.91
CA LEU A 36 7.79 9.74 13.25
C LEU A 36 8.97 10.59 13.73
N GLN A 37 9.59 11.31 12.80
CA GLN A 37 10.74 12.18 13.02
C GLN A 37 10.31 13.63 12.85
N SER A 38 10.70 14.51 13.78
CA SER A 38 10.26 15.91 13.79
C SER A 38 10.87 16.75 12.67
N ASP A 39 11.98 16.33 12.07
CA ASP A 39 12.66 17.02 10.98
C ASP A 39 12.07 16.68 9.59
N TRP A 40 11.11 15.76 9.52
CA TRP A 40 10.52 15.31 8.26
C TRP A 40 9.15 15.94 8.00
N SER A 41 8.82 16.06 6.71
CA SER A 41 7.48 16.36 6.26
C SER A 41 6.71 15.06 6.00
N TYR A 42 5.43 15.05 6.35
CA TYR A 42 4.53 13.93 6.12
C TYR A 42 3.28 14.35 5.37
N CYS A 43 2.67 13.40 4.68
CA CYS A 43 1.33 13.52 4.11
C CYS A 43 0.42 12.51 4.79
N TYR A 44 -0.86 12.85 4.95
CA TYR A 44 -1.87 11.85 5.20
C TYR A 44 -1.95 10.90 3.99
N GLN A 45 -1.89 9.61 4.27
CA GLN A 45 -2.00 8.52 3.31
C GLN A 45 -2.93 7.47 3.87
N PHE A 46 -4.20 7.55 3.47
CA PHE A 46 -5.25 6.59 3.78
C PHE A 46 -6.39 6.76 2.78
N THR A 47 -7.28 5.79 2.72
CA THR A 47 -8.51 5.86 1.91
C THR A 47 -9.68 6.01 2.85
N TRP A 48 -10.56 6.98 2.63
CA TRP A 48 -11.82 7.09 3.37
C TRP A 48 -12.97 6.69 2.47
N PHE A 49 -13.81 5.77 2.95
CA PHE A 49 -15.05 5.42 2.27
C PHE A 49 -16.16 6.35 2.73
N GLY A 50 -16.85 6.92 1.73
CA GLY A 50 -17.86 7.94 1.94
C GLY A 50 -19.17 7.40 2.55
N PRO A 51 -20.24 8.20 2.50
CA PRO A 51 -21.44 8.01 3.33
C PRO A 51 -22.24 6.73 3.09
N ASP A 52 -22.03 6.05 1.97
CA ASP A 52 -22.65 4.75 1.69
C ASP A 52 -22.01 3.60 2.47
N TYR A 53 -20.94 3.87 3.25
CA TYR A 53 -20.23 2.90 4.07
C TYR A 53 -20.37 3.23 5.57
N ASP A 54 -21.32 2.58 6.25
CA ASP A 54 -21.61 2.67 7.68
C ASP A 54 -21.46 1.33 8.44
N ASN A 55 -22.06 1.22 9.63
CA ASN A 55 -22.03 -0.01 10.45
C ASN A 55 -22.87 -1.16 9.86
N VAL A 56 -23.83 -0.86 9.00
CA VAL A 56 -24.69 -1.81 8.29
C VAL A 56 -24.00 -2.28 7.01
N THR A 57 -23.36 -1.36 6.27
CA THR A 57 -22.56 -1.64 5.08
C THR A 57 -21.09 -1.83 5.48
N ARG A 58 -20.82 -2.92 6.20
CA ARG A 58 -19.49 -3.22 6.72
C ARG A 58 -18.56 -3.67 5.59
N TYR A 59 -17.64 -2.80 5.19
CA TYR A 59 -16.48 -3.20 4.40
C TYR A 59 -15.33 -3.60 5.32
N ASN A 60 -14.81 -4.81 5.14
CA ASN A 60 -13.71 -5.36 5.95
C ASN A 60 -12.58 -5.92 5.07
N GLY A 61 -12.48 -5.43 3.84
CA GLY A 61 -11.44 -5.81 2.89
C GLY A 61 -10.20 -4.93 2.98
N THR A 62 -9.16 -5.37 2.29
CA THR A 62 -7.94 -4.61 2.02
C THR A 62 -8.13 -3.73 0.79
N CYS A 63 -7.20 -2.81 0.55
CA CYS A 63 -7.18 -2.08 -0.74
C CYS A 63 -7.11 -3.02 -1.95
N GLN A 64 -6.45 -4.17 -1.84
CA GLN A 64 -6.38 -5.14 -2.93
C GLN A 64 -7.77 -5.73 -3.22
N ASP A 65 -8.50 -6.12 -2.17
CA ASP A 65 -9.87 -6.63 -2.30
C ASP A 65 -10.78 -5.58 -2.96
N TYR A 66 -10.63 -4.31 -2.61
CA TYR A 66 -11.41 -3.21 -3.21
C TYR A 66 -11.14 -3.05 -4.72
N LEU A 67 -9.87 -3.15 -5.12
CA LEU A 67 -9.44 -3.01 -6.52
C LEU A 67 -9.89 -4.22 -7.36
N ASP A 68 -9.87 -5.42 -6.80
CA ASP A 68 -10.22 -6.67 -7.50
C ASP A 68 -11.74 -6.83 -7.71
N GLU A 69 -12.58 -6.22 -6.87
CA GLU A 69 -14.04 -6.32 -6.93
C GLU A 69 -14.70 -5.58 -8.11
N THR A 70 -13.94 -5.10 -9.11
CA THR A 70 -14.40 -4.32 -10.30
C THR A 70 -15.11 -2.99 -10.01
N ARG A 71 -15.33 -2.65 -8.73
CA ARG A 71 -15.92 -1.38 -8.30
C ARG A 71 -14.97 -0.19 -8.50
N ALA A 72 -13.68 -0.45 -8.73
CA ALA A 72 -12.63 0.54 -8.55
C ALA A 72 -11.48 0.43 -9.55
N THR A 73 -11.73 -0.04 -10.78
CA THR A 73 -10.71 0.00 -11.83
C THR A 73 -10.22 1.45 -11.99
N ASP A 74 -8.91 1.65 -11.84
CA ASP A 74 -8.21 2.95 -11.88
C ASP A 74 -8.48 3.93 -10.72
N ILE A 75 -9.13 3.51 -9.63
CA ILE A 75 -9.28 4.36 -8.43
C ILE A 75 -8.09 4.11 -7.49
N PRO A 76 -7.31 5.14 -7.09
CA PRO A 76 -6.21 4.95 -6.16
C PRO A 76 -6.74 4.57 -4.76
N CYS A 77 -6.23 3.46 -4.21
CA CYS A 77 -6.48 3.04 -2.83
C CYS A 77 -5.15 3.02 -2.04
N ALA A 78 -5.13 3.73 -0.93
CA ALA A 78 -4.05 3.73 0.05
C ALA A 78 -4.53 3.09 1.37
N SER A 79 -3.79 2.11 1.88
CA SER A 79 -4.03 1.53 3.19
C SER A 79 -3.56 2.50 4.30
N PRO A 80 -4.26 2.60 5.45
CA PRO A 80 -5.48 1.86 5.81
C PRO A 80 -6.75 2.44 5.18
N ILE A 81 -7.80 1.62 5.16
CA ILE A 81 -9.16 2.08 4.83
C ILE A 81 -9.83 2.56 6.12
N VAL A 82 -10.32 3.79 6.10
CA VAL A 82 -11.02 4.48 7.19
C VAL A 82 -12.49 4.57 6.83
N ILE A 83 -13.37 4.19 7.76
CA ILE A 83 -14.81 4.18 7.59
C ILE A 83 -15.45 4.89 8.78
N THR A 84 -16.42 5.74 8.50
CA THR A 84 -17.17 6.55 9.47
C THR A 84 -18.62 6.11 9.49
N TYR A 85 -19.16 5.77 10.66
CA TYR A 85 -20.48 5.15 10.79
C TYR A 85 -21.67 6.07 10.46
N ASP A 86 -21.45 7.39 10.39
CA ASP A 86 -22.46 8.39 10.06
C ASP A 86 -22.25 8.99 8.66
N GLY A 87 -21.28 8.47 7.91
CA GLY A 87 -20.92 8.95 6.59
C GLY A 87 -20.28 10.34 6.54
N THR A 88 -19.98 10.94 7.69
CA THR A 88 -19.26 12.20 7.76
C THR A 88 -17.76 11.98 7.53
N PRO A 89 -16.99 13.00 7.08
CA PRO A 89 -15.54 12.87 7.00
C PRO A 89 -14.94 12.45 8.35
N PRO A 90 -13.84 11.68 8.36
CA PRO A 90 -13.24 11.21 9.61
C PRO A 90 -12.67 12.38 10.41
N ASP A 91 -12.74 12.25 11.73
CA ASP A 91 -12.11 13.17 12.66
C ASP A 91 -10.58 13.07 12.53
N MET A 92 -9.97 14.12 11.97
CA MET A 92 -8.54 14.16 11.69
C MET A 92 -7.69 14.28 12.97
N ASP A 93 -8.22 14.89 14.02
CA ASP A 93 -7.53 15.03 15.31
C ASP A 93 -7.50 13.67 16.02
N TYR A 94 -8.64 12.98 16.03
CA TYR A 94 -8.72 11.61 16.54
C TYR A 94 -7.77 10.66 15.79
N LEU A 95 -7.75 10.74 14.46
CA LEU A 95 -6.84 9.95 13.63
C LEU A 95 -5.37 10.28 13.92
N TRP A 96 -5.03 11.54 14.13
CA TRP A 96 -3.68 11.95 14.52
C TRP A 96 -3.28 11.37 15.88
N ASP A 97 -4.14 11.50 16.89
CA ASP A 97 -3.79 11.10 18.25
C ASP A 97 -3.69 9.57 18.42
N ASN A 98 -4.50 8.81 17.67
CA ASN A 98 -4.62 7.36 17.85
C ASN A 98 -3.93 6.54 16.76
N TYR A 99 -3.79 7.09 15.55
CA TYR A 99 -3.40 6.34 14.34
C TYR A 99 -2.33 7.04 13.50
N ARG A 100 -1.65 8.09 14.00
CA ARG A 100 -0.63 8.86 13.24
C ARG A 100 0.36 8.00 12.45
N ASN A 101 0.88 6.92 13.02
CA ASN A 101 1.93 6.14 12.36
C ASN A 101 1.36 5.27 11.22
N SER A 102 0.06 4.98 11.21
CA SER A 102 -0.59 4.18 10.16
C SER A 102 -1.18 5.02 9.04
N ILE A 103 -1.54 6.28 9.31
CA ILE A 103 -2.18 7.18 8.34
C ILE A 103 -1.22 8.20 7.72
N LEU A 104 0.06 8.20 8.09
CA LEU A 104 1.04 9.15 7.59
C LEU A 104 2.12 8.47 6.77
N CYS A 105 2.54 9.15 5.71
CA CYS A 105 3.64 8.74 4.87
C CYS A 105 4.68 9.86 4.76
N ARG A 106 5.95 9.49 4.83
CA ARG A 106 7.05 10.44 4.72
C ARG A 106 7.07 11.03 3.31
N ARG A 107 7.06 12.35 3.22
CA ARG A 107 7.17 13.08 1.95
C ARG A 107 8.64 13.18 1.53
N SER A 108 8.93 12.77 0.29
CA SER A 108 10.24 13.02 -0.31
C SER A 108 10.35 14.48 -0.79
N ARG A 109 11.57 14.95 -1.09
CA ARG A 109 11.81 16.37 -1.45
C ARG A 109 11.05 16.85 -2.69
N THR A 110 10.68 15.93 -3.59
CA THR A 110 9.99 16.23 -4.86
C THR A 110 8.51 15.86 -4.84
N GLN A 111 7.99 15.38 -3.71
CA GLN A 111 6.59 14.99 -3.57
C GLN A 111 5.73 16.11 -2.97
N VAL A 112 4.47 16.14 -3.39
CA VAL A 112 3.40 16.99 -2.86
C VAL A 112 2.26 16.10 -2.35
N CYS A 113 1.57 16.53 -1.30
CA CYS A 113 0.39 15.80 -0.82
C CYS A 113 -0.78 16.11 -1.78
N VAL A 114 -1.47 15.08 -2.25
CA VAL A 114 -2.63 15.22 -3.15
C VAL A 114 -3.84 14.57 -2.49
N LYS A 115 -4.98 15.26 -2.54
CA LYS A 115 -6.27 14.70 -2.16
C LYS A 115 -7.01 14.31 -3.42
N TYR A 116 -7.42 13.04 -3.50
CA TYR A 116 -8.33 12.55 -4.53
C TYR A 116 -9.70 12.31 -3.90
N THR A 117 -10.75 12.56 -4.66
CA THR A 117 -12.11 12.25 -4.23
C THR A 117 -12.83 11.70 -5.43
N TYR A 118 -13.38 10.50 -5.28
CA TYR A 118 -14.15 9.83 -6.30
C TYR A 118 -15.60 9.72 -5.84
N TYR A 119 -16.53 10.04 -6.73
CA TYR A 119 -17.96 9.95 -6.46
C TYR A 119 -18.57 8.94 -7.42
N PHE A 120 -19.21 7.91 -6.89
CA PHE A 120 -20.04 7.00 -7.68
C PHE A 120 -21.35 7.69 -8.01
N ASN A 121 -21.42 8.31 -9.18
CA ASN A 121 -22.71 8.67 -9.76
C ASN A 121 -23.34 7.37 -10.25
N ASN A 122 -24.30 6.82 -9.52
CA ASN A 122 -25.11 5.65 -9.87
C ASN A 122 -25.94 5.86 -11.16
N LEU A 123 -25.32 6.24 -12.27
CA LEU A 123 -25.89 6.22 -13.60
C LEU A 123 -25.81 4.77 -14.12
N GLY A 124 -26.68 3.94 -13.55
CA GLY A 124 -27.08 2.65 -14.09
C GLY A 124 -26.24 1.46 -13.62
N LYS A 125 -26.70 0.78 -12.56
CA LYS A 125 -27.16 -0.62 -12.60
C LYS A 125 -28.07 -0.87 -11.39
N CYS A 126 -29.38 -0.97 -11.66
CA CYS A 126 -30.27 -1.78 -10.83
C CYS A 126 -30.00 -3.26 -11.13
#